data_AF-A0A4P7GLR7-F1
#
_entry.id   AF-A0A4P7GLR7-F1
#
_cell.length_a   1.000
_cell.length_b   1.000
_cell.length_c   1.000
_cell.angle_alpha   90.00
_cell.angle_beta   90.00
_cell.angle_gamma   90.00
#
_symmetry.space_group_name_H-M   'P 1'
#
loop_
_entity.id
_entity.type
_entity.pdbx_description
1 polymer ?
#
loop_
_entity_poly.entity_id
_entity_poly.type
_entity_poly.pdbx_seq_one_letter_code
_entity_poly.pdbx_strand_id
1 'polypeptide(L)'
;MSGLRSTEQRLIEHVDRLGAEHPPIDLATVDFTVRDPAATNARFGHVLDYMARVELEVDRNVLELTTMLPDPPEVDRHFYADVWHPQEVRHGQILDELQVRLGRPAADTDLDTVSAKLHVLGALAHLAPVQDVVRMLYYLTGQATERSAVLAYNLLHDGLLESGERAAAETVVAQIRRQEPGHHAFYAMSARGLAEQLSPWQHWLVRRLRAVSFAPVGANDDEQRADFGEVMTTLGIDRDLERFATQVARVESELLGATTEGLPVPAYVVRAFREAVELAQARAAR
;
A
#
# COMPACT_ATOMS: atom_id res chain seq x y z
N MET A 1 -32.60 -2.38 0.77
CA MET A 1 -32.30 -1.32 1.75
C MET A 1 -31.75 -1.85 3.09
N SER A 2 -32.05 -3.07 3.54
CA SER A 2 -31.50 -3.62 4.81
C SER A 2 -30.02 -4.03 4.75
N GLY A 3 -29.49 -4.41 3.58
CA GLY A 3 -28.10 -4.88 3.42
C GLY A 3 -27.04 -3.77 3.31
N LEU A 4 -27.42 -2.57 2.82
CA LEU A 4 -26.48 -1.45 2.71
C LEU A 4 -26.15 -0.86 4.09
N ARG A 5 -27.17 -0.71 4.95
CA ARG A 5 -26.98 -0.28 6.35
C ARG A 5 -26.09 -1.24 7.14
N SER A 6 -26.11 -2.54 6.86
CA SER A 6 -25.26 -3.50 7.55
C SER A 6 -23.81 -3.51 7.04
N THR A 7 -23.53 -3.07 5.81
CA THR A 7 -22.15 -2.92 5.32
C THR A 7 -21.50 -1.66 5.85
N GLU A 8 -22.20 -0.52 5.80
CA GLU A 8 -21.72 0.75 6.35
C GLU A 8 -21.45 0.66 7.85
N GLN A 9 -22.39 0.08 8.62
CA GLN A 9 -22.20 -0.12 10.06
C GLN A 9 -21.00 -1.02 10.37
N ARG A 10 -20.81 -2.13 9.63
CA ARG A 10 -19.63 -3.00 9.80
C ARG A 10 -18.33 -2.27 9.49
N LEU A 11 -18.35 -1.33 8.56
CA LEU A 11 -17.19 -0.54 8.18
C LEU A 11 -16.80 0.42 9.31
N ILE A 12 -17.78 1.14 9.87
CA ILE A 12 -17.59 2.01 11.03
C ILE A 12 -17.06 1.22 12.22
N GLU A 13 -17.71 0.10 12.58
CA GLU A 13 -17.28 -0.78 13.66
C GLU A 13 -15.84 -1.30 13.46
N HIS A 14 -15.44 -1.54 12.21
CA HIS A 14 -14.09 -1.95 11.88
C HIS A 14 -13.09 -0.81 12.10
N VAL A 15 -13.39 0.40 11.63
CA VAL A 15 -12.52 1.59 11.79
C VAL A 15 -12.37 1.94 13.27
N ASP A 16 -13.47 1.99 14.02
CA ASP A 16 -13.46 2.28 15.46
C ASP A 16 -12.58 1.27 16.22
N ARG A 17 -12.76 -0.01 15.94
CA ARG A 17 -11.98 -1.08 16.56
C ARG A 17 -10.50 -0.98 16.17
N LEU A 18 -10.20 -0.72 14.90
CA LEU A 18 -8.83 -0.56 14.42
C LEU A 18 -8.11 0.58 15.17
N GLY A 19 -8.75 1.74 15.29
CA GLY A 19 -8.20 2.88 16.02
C GLY A 19 -8.01 2.59 17.51
N ALA A 20 -8.94 1.87 18.14
CA ALA A 20 -8.87 1.54 19.56
C ALA A 20 -7.84 0.45 19.89
N GLU A 21 -7.77 -0.62 19.12
CA GLU A 21 -6.90 -1.78 19.38
C GLU A 21 -5.47 -1.56 18.89
N HIS A 22 -5.28 -0.69 17.89
CA HIS A 22 -4.00 -0.45 17.25
C HIS A 22 -3.71 1.05 17.12
N PRO A 23 -3.61 1.83 18.21
CA PRO A 23 -3.31 3.25 18.12
C PRO A 23 -1.95 3.51 17.44
N PRO A 24 -1.67 4.74 17.00
CA PRO A 24 -0.35 5.12 16.48
C PRO A 24 0.78 4.65 17.41
N ILE A 25 1.82 4.08 16.83
CA ILE A 25 2.94 3.52 17.58
C ILE A 25 3.61 4.63 18.41
N ASP A 26 3.76 4.38 19.71
CA ASP A 26 4.55 5.26 20.57
C ASP A 26 6.04 5.03 20.32
N LEU A 27 6.72 6.05 19.80
CA LEU A 27 8.16 6.02 19.51
C LEU A 27 9.01 5.65 20.72
N ALA A 28 8.54 5.94 21.94
CA ALA A 28 9.25 5.55 23.16
C ALA A 28 9.29 4.03 23.40
N THR A 29 8.43 3.27 22.71
CA THR A 29 8.36 1.80 22.80
C THR A 29 9.23 1.08 21.77
N VAL A 30 9.87 1.83 20.87
CA VAL A 30 10.65 1.30 19.77
C VAL A 30 12.13 1.17 20.16
N ASP A 31 12.68 -0.04 20.06
CA ASP A 31 14.09 -0.34 20.28
C ASP A 31 14.81 -0.48 18.94
N PHE A 32 15.53 0.57 18.55
CA PHE A 32 16.33 0.63 17.33
C PHE A 32 17.69 -0.08 17.43
N THR A 33 17.91 -0.93 18.43
CA THR A 33 19.17 -1.67 18.55
C THR A 33 19.34 -2.61 17.35
N VAL A 34 20.44 -2.43 16.61
CA VAL A 34 20.90 -3.34 15.56
C VAL A 34 22.29 -3.86 15.95
N ARG A 35 22.45 -5.18 16.01
CA ARG A 35 23.66 -5.86 16.48
C ARG A 35 24.77 -5.84 15.45
N ASP A 36 24.44 -6.08 14.19
CA ASP A 36 25.35 -5.95 13.05
C ASP A 36 24.78 -4.96 12.02
N PRO A 37 24.99 -3.65 12.24
CA PRO A 37 24.53 -2.62 11.31
C PRO A 37 25.09 -2.80 9.91
N ALA A 38 26.33 -3.29 9.77
CA ALA A 38 26.96 -3.45 8.47
C ALA A 38 26.30 -4.58 7.66
N ALA A 39 26.10 -5.75 8.26
CA ALA A 39 25.41 -6.86 7.60
C ALA A 39 23.94 -6.53 7.31
N THR A 40 23.26 -5.87 8.26
CA THR A 40 21.87 -5.43 8.09
C THR A 40 21.76 -4.43 6.95
N ASN A 41 22.64 -3.45 6.88
CA ASN A 41 22.65 -2.46 5.82
C ASN A 41 22.97 -3.08 4.45
N ALA A 42 23.90 -4.03 4.40
CA ALA A 42 24.23 -4.75 3.17
C ALA A 42 23.06 -5.58 2.63
N ARG A 43 22.26 -6.20 3.51
CA ARG A 43 21.13 -7.05 3.10
C ARG A 43 19.84 -6.26 2.87
N PHE A 44 19.51 -5.34 3.77
CA PHE A 44 18.19 -4.70 3.84
C PHE A 44 18.23 -3.18 3.72
N GLY A 45 19.40 -2.55 3.55
CA GLY A 45 19.50 -1.09 3.51
C GLY A 45 18.61 -0.45 2.44
N HIS A 46 18.66 -0.93 1.20
CA HIS A 46 17.80 -0.46 0.11
C HIS A 46 16.31 -0.80 0.31
N VAL A 47 16.01 -1.88 1.04
CA VAL A 47 14.62 -2.22 1.42
C VAL A 47 14.08 -1.18 2.39
N LEU A 48 14.87 -0.82 3.39
CA LEU A 48 14.51 0.21 4.35
C LEU A 48 14.39 1.58 3.69
N ASP A 49 15.28 1.95 2.76
CA ASP A 49 15.16 3.20 1.98
C ASP A 49 13.82 3.27 1.25
N TYR A 50 13.49 2.19 0.52
CA TYR A 50 12.28 2.13 -0.26
C TYR A 50 11.03 2.22 0.62
N MET A 51 10.98 1.40 1.67
CA MET A 51 9.84 1.35 2.58
C MET A 51 9.69 2.67 3.34
N ALA A 52 10.77 3.23 3.90
CA ALA A 52 10.74 4.51 4.61
C ALA A 52 10.21 5.65 3.73
N ARG A 53 10.67 5.75 2.48
CA ARG A 53 10.16 6.75 1.53
C ARG A 53 8.67 6.58 1.30
N VAL A 54 8.23 5.38 0.93
CA VAL A 54 6.82 5.11 0.62
C VAL A 54 5.90 5.44 1.79
N GLU A 55 6.33 5.10 3.00
CA GLU A 55 5.58 5.32 4.24
C GLU A 55 5.54 6.81 4.63
N LEU A 56 6.64 7.55 4.40
CA LEU A 56 6.70 8.99 4.65
C LEU A 56 5.92 9.83 3.62
N GLU A 57 5.64 9.30 2.42
CA GLU A 57 4.81 9.96 1.41
C GLU A 57 3.30 9.96 1.77
N VAL A 58 2.93 9.54 2.99
CA VAL A 58 1.54 9.54 3.49
C VAL A 58 0.85 10.89 3.33
N ASP A 59 1.53 12.01 3.59
CA ASP A 59 0.93 13.36 3.46
C ASP A 59 0.57 13.67 2.01
N ARG A 60 1.43 13.29 1.05
CA ARG A 60 1.11 13.38 -0.38
C ARG A 60 -0.09 12.50 -0.72
N ASN A 61 -0.13 11.27 -0.20
CA ASN A 61 -1.25 10.35 -0.46
C ASN A 61 -2.58 10.93 0.05
N VAL A 62 -2.59 11.58 1.24
CA VAL A 62 -3.77 12.32 1.75
C VAL A 62 -4.13 13.51 0.86
N LEU A 63 -3.14 14.24 0.35
CA LEU A 63 -3.36 15.36 -0.55
C LEU A 63 -3.96 14.92 -1.90
N GLU A 64 -3.45 13.83 -2.48
CA GLU A 64 -4.01 13.22 -3.69
C GLU A 64 -5.45 12.77 -3.46
N LEU A 65 -5.73 12.18 -2.29
CA LEU A 65 -7.06 11.73 -1.91
C LEU A 65 -8.07 12.86 -1.83
N THR A 66 -7.75 13.88 -1.05
CA THR A 66 -8.61 15.06 -0.88
C THR A 66 -8.79 15.83 -2.19
N THR A 67 -7.81 15.74 -3.10
CA THR A 67 -7.93 16.30 -4.46
C THR A 67 -8.88 15.49 -5.33
N MET A 68 -8.80 14.15 -5.30
CA MET A 68 -9.59 13.28 -6.17
C MET A 68 -11.03 13.05 -5.67
N LEU A 69 -11.25 13.16 -4.36
CA LEU A 69 -12.51 12.84 -3.70
C LEU A 69 -13.06 14.12 -3.06
N PRO A 70 -13.87 14.92 -3.78
CA PRO A 70 -14.40 16.17 -3.26
C PRO A 70 -15.47 15.97 -2.16
N ASP A 71 -16.17 14.84 -2.16
CA ASP A 71 -17.18 14.51 -1.14
C ASP A 71 -17.14 13.02 -0.74
N PRO A 72 -16.06 12.55 -0.07
CA PRO A 72 -15.96 11.16 0.34
C PRO A 72 -16.94 10.88 1.49
N PRO A 73 -17.38 9.61 1.68
CA PRO A 73 -18.20 9.22 2.82
C PRO A 73 -17.59 9.62 4.16
N GLU A 74 -18.43 9.78 5.17
CA GLU A 74 -17.97 10.13 6.52
C GLU A 74 -17.02 9.09 7.10
N VAL A 75 -17.30 7.80 6.90
CA VAL A 75 -16.43 6.71 7.36
C VAL A 75 -15.05 6.73 6.71
N ASP A 76 -14.95 7.15 5.44
CA ASP A 76 -13.67 7.32 4.75
C ASP A 76 -12.88 8.46 5.41
N ARG A 77 -13.53 9.61 5.64
CA ARG A 77 -12.89 10.76 6.32
C ARG A 77 -12.39 10.36 7.71
N HIS A 78 -13.21 9.66 8.47
CA HIS A 78 -12.86 9.17 9.80
C HIS A 78 -11.65 8.21 9.74
N PHE A 79 -11.70 7.22 8.84
CA PHE A 79 -10.58 6.31 8.64
C PHE A 79 -9.28 7.05 8.30
N TYR A 80 -9.31 7.96 7.30
CA TYR A 80 -8.10 8.65 6.87
C TYR A 80 -7.57 9.62 7.91
N ALA A 81 -8.41 10.48 8.46
CA ALA A 81 -7.96 11.55 9.34
C ALA A 81 -7.63 11.07 10.76
N ASP A 82 -8.42 10.14 11.29
CA ASP A 82 -8.38 9.82 12.72
C ASP A 82 -7.68 8.49 13.03
N VAL A 83 -7.55 7.59 12.05
CA VAL A 83 -6.99 6.25 12.26
C VAL A 83 -5.75 6.01 11.40
N TRP A 84 -5.90 5.98 10.07
CA TRP A 84 -4.85 5.62 9.11
C TRP A 84 -3.71 6.63 9.11
N HIS A 85 -3.96 7.92 8.86
CA HIS A 85 -2.88 8.92 8.75
C HIS A 85 -2.00 8.99 10.00
N PRO A 86 -2.53 9.07 11.23
CA PRO A 86 -1.69 9.07 12.43
C PRO A 86 -0.86 7.79 12.60
N GLN A 87 -1.35 6.63 12.13
CA GLN A 87 -0.64 5.36 12.18
C GLN A 87 0.52 5.35 11.17
N GLU A 88 0.24 5.65 9.90
CA GLU A 88 1.20 5.65 8.79
C GLU A 88 2.34 6.66 9.01
N VAL A 89 2.04 7.84 9.53
CA VAL A 89 3.07 8.83 9.90
C VAL A 89 4.07 8.22 10.89
N ARG A 90 3.62 7.37 11.82
CA ARG A 90 4.53 6.67 12.73
C ARG A 90 5.33 5.58 12.04
N HIS A 91 4.76 4.88 11.06
CA HIS A 91 5.49 3.86 10.29
C HIS A 91 6.67 4.48 9.55
N GLY A 92 6.41 5.57 8.82
CA GLY A 92 7.43 6.33 8.11
C GLY A 92 8.53 6.85 9.04
N GLN A 93 8.16 7.50 10.15
CA GLN A 93 9.11 8.01 11.14
C GLN A 93 10.00 6.91 11.75
N ILE A 94 9.42 5.74 12.04
CA ILE A 94 10.15 4.63 12.65
C ILE A 94 11.14 4.04 11.63
N LEU A 95 10.71 3.81 10.40
CA LEU A 95 11.61 3.27 9.37
C LEU A 95 12.72 4.25 9.00
N ASP A 96 12.40 5.54 8.91
CA ASP A 96 13.38 6.60 8.65
C ASP A 96 14.43 6.69 9.78
N GLU A 97 13.99 6.65 11.04
CA GLU A 97 14.92 6.64 12.18
C GLU A 97 15.80 5.38 12.18
N LEU A 98 15.24 4.21 11.82
CA LEU A 98 16.02 2.97 11.72
C LEU A 98 17.10 3.07 10.63
N GLN A 99 16.78 3.56 9.43
CA GLN A 99 17.78 3.70 8.37
C GLN A 99 18.86 4.72 8.72
N VAL A 100 18.51 5.84 9.37
CA VAL A 100 19.46 6.86 9.80
C VAL A 100 20.44 6.27 10.81
N ARG A 101 19.95 5.44 11.75
CA ARG A 101 20.80 4.73 12.72
C ARG A 101 21.70 3.67 12.08
N LEU A 102 21.33 3.12 10.93
CA LEU A 102 22.18 2.25 10.11
C LEU A 102 23.22 3.03 9.29
N GLY A 103 23.26 4.37 9.40
CA GLY A 103 24.19 5.24 8.69
C GLY A 103 23.76 5.57 7.26
N ARG A 104 22.48 5.34 6.92
CA ARG A 104 21.89 5.75 5.64
C ARG A 104 21.39 7.19 5.72
N PRO A 105 21.27 7.92 4.59
CA PRO A 105 20.60 9.21 4.59
C PRO A 105 19.14 9.06 5.02
N ALA A 106 18.56 10.14 5.55
CA ALA A 106 17.11 10.24 5.72
C ALA A 106 16.42 10.14 4.36
N ALA A 107 15.18 9.64 4.33
CA ALA A 107 14.44 9.45 3.10
C ALA A 107 14.18 10.80 2.41
N ASP A 108 14.40 10.85 1.10
CA ASP A 108 14.01 11.97 0.26
C ASP A 108 12.57 11.73 -0.21
N THR A 109 11.65 12.61 0.17
CA THR A 109 10.20 12.40 0.02
C THR A 109 9.55 13.56 -0.69
N ASP A 110 8.57 13.23 -1.52
CA ASP A 110 7.66 14.18 -2.14
C ASP A 110 6.35 14.21 -1.35
N LEU A 111 6.09 15.33 -0.68
CA LEU A 111 4.96 15.47 0.24
C LEU A 111 3.80 16.30 -0.33
N ASP A 112 4.01 17.01 -1.43
CA ASP A 112 3.09 18.05 -1.89
C ASP A 112 2.78 18.04 -3.39
N THR A 113 3.47 17.23 -4.19
CA THR A 113 3.19 17.17 -5.63
C THR A 113 1.93 16.37 -5.93
N VAL A 114 0.95 17.04 -6.55
CA VAL A 114 -0.24 16.39 -7.12
C VAL A 114 -0.26 16.61 -8.62
N SER A 115 -0.38 15.52 -9.38
CA SER A 115 -0.37 15.64 -10.84
C SER A 115 -1.63 16.33 -11.38
N ALA A 116 -1.48 17.08 -12.49
CA ALA A 116 -2.60 17.74 -13.16
C ALA A 116 -3.72 16.76 -13.55
N LYS A 117 -3.40 15.48 -13.80
CA LYS A 117 -4.40 14.43 -14.10
C LYS A 117 -5.31 14.18 -12.91
N LEU A 118 -4.78 14.19 -11.68
CA LEU A 118 -5.56 14.00 -10.46
C LEU A 118 -6.45 15.21 -10.18
N HIS A 119 -5.97 16.43 -10.44
CA HIS A 119 -6.82 17.63 -10.36
C HIS A 119 -8.00 17.58 -11.35
N VAL A 120 -7.76 17.15 -12.60
CA VAL A 120 -8.84 16.97 -13.58
C VAL A 120 -9.81 15.90 -13.12
N LEU A 121 -9.31 14.78 -12.56
CA LEU A 121 -10.15 13.71 -12.03
C LEU A 121 -11.03 14.20 -10.87
N GLY A 122 -10.45 14.96 -9.93
CA GLY A 122 -11.16 15.59 -8.83
C GLY A 122 -12.26 16.56 -9.29
N ALA A 123 -11.96 17.39 -10.28
CA ALA A 123 -12.95 18.30 -10.87
C ALA A 123 -14.14 17.53 -11.49
N LEU A 124 -13.88 16.40 -12.16
CA LEU A 124 -14.93 15.54 -12.72
C LEU A 124 -15.69 14.75 -11.63
N ALA A 125 -15.02 14.41 -10.53
CA ALA A 125 -15.58 13.66 -9.42
C ALA A 125 -16.65 14.42 -8.61
N HIS A 126 -16.87 15.71 -8.86
CA HIS A 126 -18.07 16.39 -8.37
C HIS A 126 -19.38 15.80 -8.92
N LEU A 127 -19.32 15.02 -10.00
CA LEU A 127 -20.43 14.21 -10.48
C LEU A 127 -20.44 12.87 -9.72
N ALA A 128 -21.47 12.62 -8.91
CA ALA A 128 -21.54 11.44 -8.05
C ALA A 128 -21.22 10.09 -8.76
N PRO A 129 -21.73 9.80 -9.98
CA PRO A 129 -21.37 8.55 -10.66
C PRO A 129 -19.89 8.46 -11.07
N VAL A 130 -19.24 9.59 -11.33
CA VAL A 130 -17.79 9.67 -11.58
C VAL A 130 -17.03 9.49 -10.28
N GLN A 131 -17.49 10.13 -9.19
CA GLN A 131 -16.89 9.96 -7.86
C GLN A 131 -16.80 8.48 -7.46
N ASP A 132 -17.86 7.71 -7.68
CA ASP A 132 -17.85 6.29 -7.35
C ASP A 132 -16.84 5.47 -8.17
N VAL A 133 -16.58 5.85 -9.42
CA VAL A 133 -15.51 5.24 -10.23
C VAL A 133 -14.13 5.56 -9.63
N VAL A 134 -13.91 6.81 -9.26
CA VAL A 134 -12.65 7.28 -8.66
C VAL A 134 -12.41 6.61 -7.32
N ARG A 135 -13.43 6.58 -6.45
CA ARG A 135 -13.41 5.88 -5.16
C ARG A 135 -13.09 4.40 -5.34
N MET A 136 -13.69 3.74 -6.31
CA MET A 136 -13.42 2.32 -6.57
C MET A 136 -11.98 2.07 -7.01
N LEU A 137 -11.44 2.87 -7.95
CA LEU A 137 -10.04 2.76 -8.37
C LEU A 137 -9.08 2.97 -7.20
N TYR A 138 -9.42 3.92 -6.35
CA TYR A 138 -8.65 4.21 -5.15
C TYR A 138 -8.73 3.07 -4.13
N TYR A 139 -9.92 2.53 -3.81
CA TYR A 139 -10.04 1.39 -2.89
C TYR A 139 -9.26 0.16 -3.39
N LEU A 140 -9.25 -0.11 -4.70
CA LEU A 140 -8.45 -1.18 -5.27
C LEU A 140 -6.94 -0.90 -5.17
N THR A 141 -6.53 0.36 -5.31
CA THR A 141 -5.13 0.78 -5.14
C THR A 141 -4.68 0.64 -3.70
N GLY A 142 -5.46 1.16 -2.74
CA GLY A 142 -5.21 0.99 -1.30
C GLY A 142 -5.16 -0.48 -0.94
N GLN A 143 -6.16 -1.28 -1.32
CA GLN A 143 -6.16 -2.73 -1.05
C GLN A 143 -4.89 -3.43 -1.54
N ALA A 144 -4.45 -3.15 -2.77
CA ALA A 144 -3.25 -3.76 -3.35
C ALA A 144 -1.98 -3.31 -2.60
N THR A 145 -1.92 -2.05 -2.21
CA THR A 145 -0.83 -1.43 -1.45
C THR A 145 -0.71 -2.07 -0.08
N GLU A 146 -1.77 -2.02 0.73
CA GLU A 146 -1.80 -2.60 2.08
C GLU A 146 -1.47 -4.10 2.04
N ARG A 147 -1.97 -4.83 1.03
CA ARG A 147 -1.65 -6.26 0.91
C ARG A 147 -0.18 -6.49 0.59
N SER A 148 0.43 -5.64 -0.23
CA SER A 148 1.86 -5.71 -0.54
C SER A 148 2.69 -5.39 0.71
N ALA A 149 2.30 -4.37 1.47
CA ALA A 149 2.93 -3.99 2.73
C ALA A 149 2.88 -5.14 3.75
N VAL A 150 1.70 -5.74 4.01
CA VAL A 150 1.57 -6.95 4.86
C VAL A 150 2.58 -8.02 4.47
N LEU A 151 2.74 -8.31 3.17
CA LEU A 151 3.65 -9.36 2.71
C LEU A 151 5.11 -8.97 2.86
N ALA A 152 5.47 -7.74 2.49
CA ALA A 152 6.82 -7.21 2.64
C ALA A 152 7.26 -7.18 4.10
N TYR A 153 6.42 -6.66 5.01
CA TYR A 153 6.71 -6.62 6.45
C TYR A 153 6.85 -8.02 7.06
N ASN A 154 6.07 -9.02 6.63
CA ASN A 154 6.27 -10.40 7.08
C ASN A 154 7.64 -10.95 6.67
N LEU A 155 8.04 -10.74 5.41
CA LEU A 155 9.32 -11.22 4.89
C LEU A 155 10.51 -10.47 5.51
N LEU A 156 10.42 -9.16 5.68
CA LEU A 156 11.43 -8.35 6.35
C LEU A 156 11.57 -8.75 7.83
N HIS A 157 10.45 -8.97 8.53
CA HIS A 157 10.44 -9.43 9.91
C HIS A 157 11.21 -10.75 10.06
N ASP A 158 10.89 -11.74 9.23
CA ASP A 158 11.52 -13.05 9.27
C ASP A 158 13.01 -12.94 8.90
N GLY A 159 13.34 -12.13 7.89
CA GLY A 159 14.72 -11.86 7.50
C GLY A 159 15.57 -11.20 8.59
N LEU A 160 15.01 -10.26 9.36
CA LEU A 160 15.68 -9.65 10.50
C LEU A 160 15.88 -10.65 11.66
N LEU A 161 14.88 -11.49 11.94
CA LEU A 161 15.01 -12.55 12.94
C LEU A 161 16.09 -13.57 12.57
N GLU A 162 16.15 -13.99 11.31
CA GLU A 162 17.21 -14.87 10.78
C GLU A 162 18.61 -14.27 10.95
N SER A 163 18.73 -12.95 10.77
CA SER A 163 19.96 -12.19 10.98
C SER A 163 20.28 -11.92 12.47
N GLY A 164 19.40 -12.32 13.40
CA GLY A 164 19.58 -12.10 14.83
C GLY A 164 19.20 -10.70 15.33
N GLU A 165 18.56 -9.88 14.48
CA GLU A 165 18.16 -8.49 14.73
C GLU A 165 16.79 -8.40 15.40
N ARG A 166 16.73 -8.98 16.60
CA ARG A 166 15.47 -9.19 17.32
C ARG A 166 14.76 -7.89 17.73
N ALA A 167 15.50 -6.88 18.18
CA ALA A 167 14.90 -5.61 18.61
C ALA A 167 14.19 -4.90 17.45
N ALA A 168 14.86 -4.75 16.31
CA ALA A 168 14.26 -4.22 15.09
C ALA A 168 13.09 -5.08 14.61
N ALA A 169 13.23 -6.41 14.57
CA ALA A 169 12.13 -7.28 14.15
C ALA A 169 10.88 -7.13 15.05
N GLU A 170 11.03 -7.13 16.37
CA GLU A 170 9.91 -7.17 17.32
C GLU A 170 9.30 -5.80 17.63
N THR A 171 10.11 -4.74 17.61
CA THR A 171 9.68 -3.40 18.07
C THR A 171 9.55 -2.38 16.93
N VAL A 172 10.19 -2.60 15.78
CA VAL A 172 9.97 -1.81 14.57
C VAL A 172 8.97 -2.53 13.67
N VAL A 173 9.40 -3.62 13.05
CA VAL A 173 8.67 -4.27 11.95
C VAL A 173 7.37 -4.93 12.44
N ALA A 174 7.42 -5.69 13.53
CA ALA A 174 6.23 -6.38 14.03
C ALA A 174 5.13 -5.43 14.54
N GLN A 175 5.47 -4.22 14.98
CA GLN A 175 4.48 -3.25 15.42
C GLN A 175 3.71 -2.70 14.22
N ILE A 176 4.42 -2.28 13.18
CA ILE A 176 3.84 -1.81 11.91
C ILE A 176 2.97 -2.90 11.28
N ARG A 177 3.54 -4.11 11.14
CA ARG A 177 2.87 -5.31 10.59
C ARG A 177 1.54 -5.67 11.27
N ARG A 178 1.29 -5.24 12.51
CA ARG A 178 0.02 -5.48 13.20
C ARG A 178 -1.11 -4.56 12.73
N GLN A 179 -0.78 -3.39 12.16
CA GLN A 179 -1.75 -2.38 11.73
C GLN A 179 -2.20 -2.61 10.28
N GLU A 180 -1.26 -2.96 9.39
CA GLU A 180 -1.50 -3.24 7.95
C GLU A 180 -2.72 -4.12 7.63
N PRO A 181 -2.98 -5.24 8.35
CA PRO A 181 -4.14 -6.08 8.03
C PRO A 181 -5.47 -5.36 8.28
N GLY A 182 -5.50 -4.42 9.22
CA GLY A 182 -6.65 -3.57 9.52
C GLY A 182 -6.92 -2.58 8.39
N HIS A 183 -5.89 -1.94 7.86
CA HIS A 183 -5.99 -1.05 6.69
C HIS A 183 -6.42 -1.82 5.46
N HIS A 184 -5.80 -2.98 5.19
CA HIS A 184 -6.19 -3.88 4.11
C HIS A 184 -7.67 -4.24 4.18
N ALA A 185 -8.16 -4.59 5.37
CA ALA A 185 -9.55 -4.96 5.59
C ALA A 185 -10.50 -3.80 5.32
N PHE A 186 -10.15 -2.56 5.70
CA PHE A 186 -10.93 -1.37 5.37
C PHE A 186 -11.12 -1.26 3.86
N TYR A 187 -10.03 -1.18 3.08
CA TYR A 187 -10.13 -1.03 1.62
C TYR A 187 -10.88 -2.20 0.96
N ALA A 188 -10.64 -3.42 1.43
CA ALA A 188 -11.29 -4.61 0.90
C ALA A 188 -12.80 -4.65 1.20
N MET A 189 -13.25 -4.14 2.34
CA MET A 189 -14.66 -4.00 2.68
C MET A 189 -15.30 -2.84 1.88
N SER A 190 -14.61 -1.70 1.79
CA SER A 190 -15.07 -0.52 1.05
C SER A 190 -15.24 -0.82 -0.44
N ALA A 191 -14.27 -1.50 -1.06
CA ALA A 191 -14.35 -1.93 -2.45
C ALA A 191 -15.54 -2.86 -2.71
N ARG A 192 -15.76 -3.86 -1.85
CA ARG A 192 -16.91 -4.78 -1.99
C ARG A 192 -18.24 -4.07 -1.80
N GLY A 193 -18.34 -3.21 -0.79
CA GLY A 193 -19.55 -2.44 -0.52
C GLY A 193 -19.91 -1.47 -1.64
N LEU A 194 -18.91 -0.86 -2.28
CA LEU A 194 -19.12 0.02 -3.43
C LEU A 194 -19.44 -0.76 -4.70
N ALA A 195 -18.81 -1.92 -4.93
CA ALA A 195 -19.04 -2.75 -6.11
C ALA A 195 -20.51 -3.14 -6.32
N GLU A 196 -21.24 -3.38 -5.24
CA GLU A 196 -22.69 -3.69 -5.26
C GLU A 196 -23.56 -2.51 -5.72
N GLN A 197 -23.02 -1.28 -5.65
CA GLN A 197 -23.73 -0.03 -5.97
C GLN A 197 -23.39 0.50 -7.36
N LEU A 198 -22.26 0.06 -7.94
CA LEU A 198 -21.84 0.50 -9.27
C LEU A 198 -22.77 -0.03 -10.36
N SER A 199 -23.15 0.86 -11.28
CA SER A 199 -23.82 0.51 -12.52
C SER A 199 -22.88 -0.22 -13.50
N PRO A 200 -23.41 -0.93 -14.51
CA PRO A 200 -22.58 -1.71 -15.44
C PRO A 200 -21.51 -0.89 -16.19
N TRP A 201 -21.79 0.36 -16.53
CA TRP A 201 -20.81 1.20 -17.22
C TRP A 201 -19.70 1.67 -16.27
N GLN A 202 -20.00 1.89 -14.99
CA GLN A 202 -19.00 2.21 -13.97
C GLN A 202 -18.06 1.02 -13.76
N HIS A 203 -18.61 -0.20 -13.65
CA HIS A 203 -17.81 -1.43 -13.62
C HIS A 203 -16.89 -1.56 -14.84
N TRP A 204 -17.43 -1.36 -16.04
CA TRP A 204 -16.62 -1.39 -17.26
C TRP A 204 -15.50 -0.34 -17.26
N LEU A 205 -15.82 0.88 -16.81
CA LEU A 205 -14.84 1.98 -16.76
C LEU A 205 -13.74 1.72 -15.73
N VAL A 206 -14.10 1.25 -14.53
CA VAL A 206 -13.14 0.85 -13.49
C VAL A 206 -12.21 -0.24 -14.03
N ARG A 207 -12.74 -1.28 -14.69
CA ARG A 207 -11.93 -2.33 -15.32
C ARG A 207 -10.93 -1.76 -16.32
N ARG A 208 -11.38 -0.83 -17.18
CA ARG A 208 -10.54 -0.26 -18.22
C ARG A 208 -9.45 0.64 -17.65
N LEU A 209 -9.81 1.51 -16.72
CA LEU A 209 -8.88 2.43 -16.06
C LEU A 209 -7.87 1.66 -15.22
N ARG A 210 -8.32 0.68 -14.42
CA ARG A 210 -7.43 -0.12 -13.58
C ARG A 210 -6.37 -0.87 -14.38
N ALA A 211 -6.74 -1.44 -15.53
CA ALA A 211 -5.80 -2.16 -16.39
C ALA A 211 -4.68 -1.28 -16.98
N VAL A 212 -4.88 0.05 -17.06
CA VAL A 212 -3.87 0.98 -17.58
C VAL A 212 -3.20 1.81 -16.50
N SER A 213 -3.79 1.89 -15.30
CA SER A 213 -3.29 2.70 -14.19
C SER A 213 -2.69 1.89 -13.05
N PHE A 214 -2.71 0.56 -13.11
CA PHE A 214 -2.05 -0.28 -12.11
C PHE A 214 -0.54 -0.03 -12.12
N ALA A 215 0.02 0.23 -10.94
CA ALA A 215 1.45 0.31 -10.69
C ALA A 215 1.76 -0.33 -9.32
N PRO A 216 2.99 -0.85 -9.11
CA PRO A 216 3.45 -1.22 -7.77
C PRO A 216 3.38 -0.03 -6.80
N VAL A 217 3.17 -0.32 -5.52
CA VAL A 217 3.10 0.71 -4.46
C VAL A 217 4.35 1.58 -4.50
N GLY A 218 4.18 2.90 -4.53
CA GLY A 218 5.28 3.86 -4.45
C GLY A 218 6.18 3.94 -5.70
N ALA A 219 5.76 3.37 -6.83
CA ALA A 219 6.55 3.27 -8.06
C ALA A 219 5.99 4.13 -9.20
N ASN A 220 6.29 5.43 -9.17
CA ASN A 220 5.74 6.44 -10.08
C ASN A 220 6.54 6.60 -11.39
N ASP A 221 7.80 6.17 -11.40
CA ASP A 221 8.69 6.19 -12.57
C ASP A 221 9.50 4.89 -12.68
N ASP A 222 10.33 4.79 -13.72
CA ASP A 222 11.13 3.58 -13.97
C ASP A 222 12.25 3.37 -12.93
N GLU A 223 12.72 4.43 -12.27
CA GLU A 223 13.71 4.34 -11.20
C GLU A 223 13.08 3.71 -9.96
N GLN A 224 11.94 4.22 -9.53
CA GLN A 224 11.19 3.69 -8.38
C GLN A 224 10.65 2.28 -8.65
N ARG A 225 10.30 1.94 -9.91
CA ARG A 225 9.94 0.56 -10.28
C ARG A 225 11.12 -0.39 -10.15
N ALA A 226 12.32 0.03 -10.54
CA ALA A 226 13.52 -0.77 -10.32
C ALA A 226 13.80 -0.93 -8.81
N ASP A 227 13.64 0.12 -8.01
CA ASP A 227 13.79 0.02 -6.55
C ASP A 227 12.81 -0.99 -5.94
N PHE A 228 11.54 -0.95 -6.37
CA PHE A 228 10.54 -1.95 -5.97
C PHE A 228 10.98 -3.37 -6.38
N GLY A 229 11.53 -3.54 -7.59
CA GLY A 229 12.07 -4.80 -8.07
C GLY A 229 13.23 -5.33 -7.22
N GLU A 230 14.12 -4.44 -6.76
CA GLU A 230 15.21 -4.79 -5.84
C GLU A 230 14.66 -5.29 -4.51
N VAL A 231 13.64 -4.62 -3.96
CA VAL A 231 12.93 -5.08 -2.74
C VAL A 231 12.36 -6.48 -2.94
N MET A 232 11.71 -6.72 -4.08
CA MET A 232 11.14 -8.03 -4.39
C MET A 232 12.19 -9.14 -4.44
N THR A 233 13.33 -8.90 -5.10
CA THR A 233 14.41 -9.88 -5.17
C THR A 233 15.06 -10.12 -3.81
N THR A 234 15.30 -9.07 -3.03
CA THR A 234 15.91 -9.17 -1.70
C THR A 234 15.03 -9.93 -0.71
N LEU A 235 13.72 -9.69 -0.75
CA LEU A 235 12.74 -10.41 0.06
C LEU A 235 12.35 -11.79 -0.52
N GLY A 236 12.88 -12.16 -1.68
CA GLY A 236 12.65 -13.44 -2.35
C GLY A 236 11.25 -13.62 -2.94
N ILE A 237 10.54 -12.51 -3.19
CA ILE A 237 9.19 -12.47 -3.77
C ILE A 237 9.22 -12.89 -5.25
N ASP A 238 10.30 -12.54 -5.96
CA ASP A 238 10.51 -12.86 -7.37
C ASP A 238 10.51 -14.37 -7.68
N ARG A 239 10.82 -15.22 -6.69
CA ARG A 239 10.82 -16.68 -6.80
C ARG A 239 9.42 -17.28 -6.98
N ASP A 240 8.38 -16.60 -6.53
CA ASP A 240 6.97 -17.02 -6.65
C ASP A 240 6.06 -15.81 -6.93
N LEU A 241 6.40 -15.10 -8.00
CA LEU A 241 5.75 -13.87 -8.44
C LEU A 241 4.24 -14.03 -8.63
N GLU A 242 3.81 -15.16 -9.20
CA GLU A 242 2.39 -15.42 -9.47
C GLU A 242 1.59 -15.56 -8.18
N ARG A 243 2.14 -16.23 -7.16
CA ARG A 243 1.51 -16.32 -5.85
C ARG A 243 1.44 -14.96 -5.17
N PHE A 244 2.50 -14.16 -5.25
CA PHE A 244 2.48 -12.79 -4.72
C PHE A 244 1.39 -11.96 -5.40
N ALA A 245 1.36 -11.94 -6.74
CA ALA A 245 0.34 -11.26 -7.52
C ALA A 245 -1.08 -11.74 -7.18
N THR A 246 -1.27 -13.05 -6.99
CA THR A 246 -2.54 -13.66 -6.57
C THR A 246 -3.03 -13.14 -5.22
N GLN A 247 -2.12 -12.96 -4.27
CA GLN A 247 -2.49 -12.42 -2.98
C GLN A 247 -2.83 -10.93 -3.05
N VAL A 248 -2.03 -10.15 -3.78
CA VAL A 248 -2.22 -8.69 -3.93
C VAL A 248 -3.52 -8.38 -4.67
N ALA A 249 -3.77 -9.06 -5.80
CA ALA A 249 -4.91 -8.77 -6.66
C ALA A 249 -6.20 -9.50 -6.30
N ARG A 250 -6.25 -10.24 -5.17
CA ARG A 250 -7.39 -11.13 -4.86
C ARG A 250 -8.75 -10.44 -4.92
N VAL A 251 -8.90 -9.27 -4.28
CA VAL A 251 -10.18 -8.53 -4.24
C VAL A 251 -10.49 -7.96 -5.61
N GLU A 252 -9.48 -7.47 -6.31
CA GLU A 252 -9.64 -6.95 -7.67
C GLU A 252 -10.06 -8.05 -8.66
N SER A 253 -9.45 -9.23 -8.60
CA SER A 253 -9.85 -10.40 -9.40
C SER A 253 -11.30 -10.79 -9.16
N GLU A 254 -11.73 -10.79 -7.89
CA GLU A 254 -13.10 -11.09 -7.45
C GLU A 254 -14.10 -10.07 -8.00
N LEU A 255 -13.80 -8.77 -7.86
CA LEU A 255 -14.74 -7.69 -8.17
C LEU A 255 -14.76 -7.29 -9.65
N LEU A 256 -13.60 -7.33 -10.31
CA LEU A 256 -13.45 -6.89 -11.68
C LEU A 256 -13.57 -8.03 -12.69
N GLY A 257 -13.84 -9.26 -12.24
CA GLY A 257 -14.05 -10.42 -13.13
C GLY A 257 -12.88 -10.63 -14.07
N ALA A 258 -11.68 -10.79 -13.49
CA ALA A 258 -10.46 -11.01 -14.24
C ALA A 258 -10.36 -12.47 -14.69
N THR A 259 -10.98 -12.79 -15.83
CA THR A 259 -10.71 -14.03 -16.55
C THR A 259 -10.63 -13.76 -18.05
N THR A 260 -9.39 -13.59 -18.51
CA THR A 260 -9.02 -13.86 -19.90
C THR A 260 -7.78 -14.74 -19.82
N GLU A 261 -7.73 -15.81 -20.61
CA GLU A 261 -6.52 -16.64 -20.82
C GLU A 261 -6.07 -17.56 -19.66
N GLY A 262 -6.97 -17.96 -18.76
CA GLY A 262 -6.68 -19.03 -17.78
C GLY A 262 -5.74 -18.64 -16.63
N LEU A 263 -5.42 -17.36 -16.47
CA LEU A 263 -4.65 -16.84 -15.33
C LEU A 263 -5.56 -16.64 -14.09
N PRO A 264 -5.06 -16.90 -12.86
CA PRO A 264 -5.81 -16.68 -11.62
C PRO A 264 -5.94 -15.18 -11.25
N VAL A 265 -5.20 -14.30 -11.94
CA VAL A 265 -5.13 -12.85 -11.71
C VAL A 265 -5.11 -12.06 -13.01
N PRO A 266 -5.48 -10.76 -12.99
CA PRO A 266 -5.32 -9.89 -14.14
C PRO A 266 -3.86 -9.84 -14.63
N ALA A 267 -3.65 -10.03 -15.94
CA ALA A 267 -2.33 -10.09 -16.54
C ALA A 267 -1.49 -8.81 -16.32
N TYR A 268 -2.12 -7.64 -16.21
CA TYR A 268 -1.41 -6.38 -15.98
C TYR A 268 -0.74 -6.32 -14.61
N VAL A 269 -1.26 -7.02 -13.59
CA VAL A 269 -0.65 -7.06 -12.25
C VAL A 269 0.66 -7.85 -12.30
N VAL A 270 0.60 -9.06 -12.86
CA VAL A 270 1.78 -9.93 -13.02
C VAL A 270 2.83 -9.24 -13.88
N ARG A 271 2.40 -8.61 -14.98
CA ARG A 271 3.29 -7.86 -15.86
C ARG A 271 3.99 -6.72 -15.11
N ALA A 272 3.25 -5.88 -14.37
CA ALA A 272 3.84 -4.76 -13.65
C ALA A 272 4.90 -5.20 -12.63
N PHE A 273 4.65 -6.29 -11.89
CA PHE A 273 5.64 -6.83 -10.97
C PHE A 273 6.83 -7.48 -11.67
N ARG A 274 6.61 -8.16 -12.80
CA ARG A 274 7.69 -8.71 -13.62
C ARG A 274 8.58 -7.59 -14.18
N GLU A 275 7.98 -6.54 -14.73
CA GLU A 275 8.69 -5.38 -15.27
C GLU A 275 9.55 -4.69 -14.20
N ALA A 276 9.05 -4.58 -12.96
CA ALA A 276 9.84 -4.05 -11.84
C ALA A 276 11.11 -4.88 -11.57
N VAL A 277 10.99 -6.21 -11.51
CA VAL A 277 12.16 -7.11 -11.34
C VAL A 277 13.12 -7.05 -12.53
N GLU A 278 12.59 -6.99 -13.75
CA GLU A 278 13.41 -6.86 -14.97
C GLU A 278 14.20 -5.54 -14.98
N LEU A 279 13.59 -4.43 -14.56
CA LEU A 279 14.25 -3.13 -14.43
C LEU A 279 15.37 -3.15 -13.38
N ALA A 280 15.12 -3.79 -12.22
CA ALA A 280 16.13 -3.97 -11.17
C ALA A 280 17.34 -4.77 -11.69
N GLN A 281 17.09 -5.88 -12.39
CA GLN A 281 18.15 -6.71 -12.97
C GLN A 281 18.93 -5.96 -14.05
N ALA A 282 18.25 -5.20 -14.89
CA ALA A 282 18.88 -4.38 -15.93
C ALA A 282 19.76 -3.27 -15.33
N ARG A 283 19.39 -2.72 -14.17
CA ARG A 283 20.21 -1.75 -13.43
C ARG A 283 21.46 -2.42 -12.85
N ALA A 284 21.33 -3.59 -12.22
CA ALA A 284 22.45 -4.32 -11.63
C ALA A 284 23.49 -4.83 -12.65
N ALA A 285 23.11 -4.97 -13.92
CA ALA A 285 23.98 -5.41 -15.01
C ALA A 285 24.79 -4.28 -15.68
N ARG A 286 24.58 -3.02 -15.28
CA ARG A 286 25.32 -1.84 -15.78
C ARG A 286 26.51 -1.53 -14.90
#